data_AF-A0A954MK56-F1
#
_entry.id   AF-A0A954MK56-F1
#
_cell.length_a   1.000
_cell.length_b   1.000
_cell.length_c   1.000
_cell.angle_alpha   90.00
_cell.angle_beta   90.00
_cell.angle_gamma   90.00
#
_symmetry.space_group_name_H-M   'P 1'
#
loop_
_entity.id
_entity.type
_entity.pdbx_description
1 polymer ?
#
loop_
_entity_poly.entity_id
_entity_poly.type
_entity_poly.pdbx_seq_one_letter_code
_entity_poly.pdbx_strand_id
1 'polypeptide(L)'
;MRRNLAVSGLLLCLFAAGCSGYVPAPTVEREPAGSPKQLAKDLQLIADEGVGESALQPVVMGMEALDPGFPKKAELDSAYKKLMTARSADKRKEIATEMLGIVNSVSPSADAE
;
A
#
# COMPACT_ATOMS: atom_id res chain seq x y z
N MET A 1 -49.38 -4.79 51.94
CA MET A 1 -50.09 -5.19 50.71
C MET A 1 -49.13 -4.92 49.55
N ARG A 2 -48.30 -5.88 49.13
CA ARG A 2 -48.44 -6.78 47.96
C ARG A 2 -48.84 -6.07 46.65
N ARG A 3 -47.98 -6.26 45.63
CA ARG A 3 -48.14 -6.19 44.14
C ARG A 3 -47.70 -4.87 43.49
N ASN A 4 -46.95 -4.81 42.38
CA ASN A 4 -46.49 -5.83 41.43
C ASN A 4 -45.30 -5.33 40.57
N LEU A 5 -44.52 -6.31 40.08
CA LEU A 5 -43.68 -6.31 38.87
C LEU A 5 -44.32 -5.61 37.66
N ALA A 6 -43.49 -4.99 36.80
CA ALA A 6 -43.36 -5.42 35.39
C ALA A 6 -42.26 -4.62 34.65
N VAL A 7 -41.32 -5.39 34.12
CA VAL A 7 -40.31 -5.04 33.10
C VAL A 7 -40.98 -4.89 31.73
N SER A 8 -40.63 -3.86 30.96
CA SER A 8 -40.58 -3.78 29.47
C SER A 8 -40.38 -2.30 29.13
N GLY A 9 -39.24 -1.87 28.60
CA GLY A 9 -38.81 -2.20 27.25
C GLY A 9 -39.19 -1.03 26.33
N LEU A 10 -38.30 -0.04 26.18
CA LEU A 10 -38.32 0.80 25.00
C LEU A 10 -36.89 1.25 24.67
N LEU A 11 -36.30 0.44 23.80
CA LEU A 11 -35.15 0.73 22.97
C LEU A 11 -35.48 1.95 22.10
N LEU A 12 -34.81 3.09 22.32
CA LEU A 12 -34.86 4.24 21.41
C LEU A 12 -33.51 4.35 20.72
N CYS A 13 -33.47 3.81 19.50
CA CYS A 13 -32.38 3.89 18.55
C CYS A 13 -32.05 5.35 18.23
N LEU A 14 -30.88 5.81 18.66
CA LEU A 14 -30.23 7.02 18.12
C LEU A 14 -29.27 6.59 17.01
N PHE A 15 -29.82 6.43 15.80
CA PHE A 15 -29.04 6.34 14.57
C PHE A 15 -28.85 7.73 13.97
N ALA A 16 -27.67 7.91 13.38
CA ALA A 16 -27.30 8.93 12.40
C ALA A 16 -26.97 10.34 12.92
N ALA A 17 -25.72 10.50 13.38
CA ALA A 17 -24.90 11.62 12.96
C ALA A 17 -23.80 11.06 12.04
N GLY A 18 -23.96 11.28 10.74
CA GLY A 18 -23.02 10.83 9.72
C GLY A 18 -21.73 11.64 9.75
N CYS A 19 -20.61 10.91 9.79
CA CYS A 19 -19.34 11.41 9.31
C CYS A 19 -19.03 10.64 8.02
N SER A 20 -18.91 11.41 6.94
CA SER A 20 -18.19 11.15 5.70
C SER A 20 -18.38 9.78 5.04
N GLY A 21 -18.91 9.83 3.81
CA GLY A 21 -18.94 8.72 2.89
C GLY A 21 -17.61 7.96 2.88
N TYR A 22 -17.63 6.78 3.49
CA TYR A 22 -16.66 5.75 3.24
C TYR A 22 -16.92 5.28 1.82
N VAL A 23 -16.35 5.99 0.85
CA VAL A 23 -16.08 5.40 -0.45
C VAL A 23 -15.13 4.26 -0.13
N PRO A 24 -15.51 2.99 -0.27
CA PRO A 24 -14.53 1.92 -0.17
C PRO A 24 -13.45 2.29 -1.18
N ALA A 25 -12.24 2.58 -0.68
CA ALA A 25 -11.09 2.69 -1.56
C ALA A 25 -11.15 1.47 -2.48
N PRO A 26 -10.98 1.63 -3.80
CA PRO A 26 -11.03 0.50 -4.71
C PRO A 26 -10.21 -0.62 -4.08
N THR A 27 -10.84 -1.78 -3.90
CA THR A 27 -10.18 -2.98 -3.38
C THR A 27 -9.19 -3.41 -4.44
N VAL A 28 -8.08 -2.67 -4.55
CA VAL A 28 -6.90 -3.08 -5.29
C VAL A 28 -6.47 -4.36 -4.61
N GLU A 29 -6.48 -5.47 -5.35
CA GLU A 29 -5.95 -6.74 -4.88
C GLU A 29 -4.51 -6.50 -4.42
N ARG A 30 -4.36 -6.39 -3.10
CA ARG A 30 -3.09 -6.30 -2.39
C ARG A 30 -2.55 -7.70 -2.32
N GLU A 31 -1.43 -7.92 -2.97
CA GLU A 31 -0.65 -9.12 -2.72
C GLU A 31 0.06 -9.00 -1.36
N PRO A 32 0.56 -10.12 -0.81
CA PRO A 32 1.30 -10.08 0.46
C PRO A 32 2.39 -9.01 0.40
N ALA A 33 2.50 -8.23 1.47
CA ALA A 33 3.63 -7.32 1.63
C ALA A 33 4.94 -8.11 1.51
N GLY A 34 5.91 -7.60 0.74
CA GLY A 34 7.15 -8.31 0.43
C GLY A 34 7.08 -9.20 -0.81
N SER A 35 5.91 -9.36 -1.44
CA SER A 35 5.86 -9.96 -2.77
C SER A 35 6.45 -9.00 -3.81
N PRO A 36 7.27 -9.49 -4.76
CA PRO A 36 7.81 -8.66 -5.84
C PRO A 36 6.71 -7.97 -6.67
N LYS A 37 5.56 -8.64 -6.86
CA LYS A 37 4.43 -8.10 -7.64
C LYS A 37 3.72 -6.96 -6.90
N GLN A 38 3.55 -7.04 -5.57
CA GLN A 38 3.06 -5.90 -4.79
C GLN A 38 4.04 -4.73 -4.80
N LEU A 39 5.34 -5.00 -4.62
CA LEU A 39 6.39 -3.98 -4.68
C LEU A 39 6.41 -3.29 -6.07
N ALA A 40 6.22 -4.03 -7.16
CA ALA A 40 6.10 -3.47 -8.49
C ALA A 40 4.88 -2.54 -8.62
N LYS A 41 3.70 -2.95 -8.11
CA LYS A 41 2.50 -2.08 -8.10
C LYS A 41 2.74 -0.77 -7.34
N ASP A 42 3.38 -0.84 -6.18
CA ASP A 42 3.68 0.34 -5.36
C ASP A 42 4.71 1.25 -6.03
N LEU A 43 5.73 0.69 -6.70
CA LEU A 43 6.70 1.44 -7.49
C LEU A 43 6.09 2.07 -8.75
N GLN A 44 5.14 1.40 -9.39
CA GLN A 44 4.43 1.91 -10.57
C GLN A 44 3.69 3.21 -10.26
N LEU A 45 3.01 3.29 -9.11
CA LEU A 45 2.37 4.52 -8.66
C LEU A 45 3.37 5.69 -8.56
N ILE A 46 4.57 5.43 -8.03
CA ILE A 46 5.62 6.45 -7.92
C ILE A 46 6.16 6.82 -9.31
N ALA A 47 6.36 5.85 -10.19
CA ALA A 47 6.85 6.07 -11.55
C ALA A 47 5.88 6.96 -12.36
N ASP A 48 4.58 6.75 -12.21
CA ASP A 48 3.56 7.48 -12.93
C ASP A 48 3.34 8.89 -12.35
N GLU A 49 3.22 9.01 -11.03
CA GLU A 49 2.76 10.24 -10.38
C GLU A 49 3.87 11.05 -9.72
N GLY A 50 5.03 10.46 -9.42
CA GLY A 50 6.15 11.17 -8.76
C GLY A 50 5.79 11.64 -7.35
N VAL A 51 4.95 10.85 -6.69
CA VAL A 51 4.26 11.11 -5.42
C VAL A 51 5.14 11.70 -4.31
N GLY A 52 4.50 12.32 -3.32
CA GLY A 52 5.17 12.87 -2.13
C GLY A 52 5.67 11.80 -1.15
N GLU A 53 6.41 12.22 -0.12
CA GLU A 53 7.05 11.31 0.86
C GLU A 53 6.05 10.36 1.56
N SER A 54 4.82 10.81 1.83
CA SER A 54 3.77 10.00 2.46
C SER A 54 3.37 8.77 1.62
N ALA A 55 3.55 8.82 0.32
CA ALA A 55 3.23 7.73 -0.60
C ALA A 55 4.42 6.77 -0.83
N LEU A 56 5.57 7.01 -0.17
CA LEU A 56 6.70 6.08 -0.17
C LEU A 56 6.51 4.92 0.83
N GLN A 57 5.63 5.09 1.84
CA GLN A 57 5.43 4.11 2.91
C GLN A 57 5.13 2.67 2.41
N PRO A 58 4.32 2.45 1.36
CA PRO A 58 4.11 1.11 0.82
C PRO A 58 5.39 0.47 0.27
N VAL A 59 6.27 1.26 -0.36
CA VAL A 59 7.56 0.79 -0.86
C VAL A 59 8.52 0.46 0.28
N VAL A 60 8.53 1.26 1.35
CA VAL A 60 9.31 0.96 2.58
C VAL A 60 8.91 -0.41 3.12
N MET A 61 7.60 -0.62 3.33
CA MET A 61 7.08 -1.90 3.83
C MET A 61 7.37 -3.06 2.88
N GLY A 62 7.22 -2.83 1.56
CA GLY A 62 7.53 -3.83 0.54
C GLY A 62 9.00 -4.23 0.53
N MET A 63 9.93 -3.28 0.67
CA MET A 63 11.37 -3.52 0.73
C MET A 63 11.82 -4.22 2.02
N GLU A 64 11.21 -3.90 3.16
CA GLU A 64 11.47 -4.54 4.44
C GLU A 64 10.96 -5.99 4.49
N ALA A 65 9.81 -6.25 3.88
CA ALA A 65 9.20 -7.57 3.82
C ALA A 65 9.69 -8.44 2.65
N LEU A 66 10.44 -7.87 1.70
CA LEU A 66 10.96 -8.59 0.53
C LEU A 66 11.92 -9.71 0.96
N ASP A 67 11.81 -10.87 0.30
CA ASP A 67 12.69 -12.02 0.55
C ASP A 67 14.18 -11.61 0.50
N PRO A 68 14.98 -11.86 1.55
CA PRO A 68 16.42 -11.59 1.54
C PRO A 68 17.17 -12.30 0.41
N GLY A 69 16.66 -13.43 -0.10
CA GLY A 69 17.18 -14.19 -1.22
C GLY A 69 16.77 -13.66 -2.61
N PHE A 70 16.07 -12.52 -2.67
CA PHE A 70 15.63 -11.94 -3.93
C PHE A 70 16.81 -11.68 -4.89
N PRO A 71 16.75 -12.17 -6.15
CA PRO A 71 17.81 -11.90 -7.12
C PRO A 71 17.99 -10.39 -7.34
N LYS A 72 19.24 -9.90 -7.36
CA LYS A 72 19.57 -8.47 -7.44
C LYS A 72 19.10 -7.62 -6.25
N LYS A 73 18.84 -8.20 -5.07
CA LYS A 73 18.48 -7.46 -3.84
C LYS A 73 19.42 -6.28 -3.55
N ALA A 74 20.73 -6.45 -3.77
CA ALA A 74 21.72 -5.39 -3.53
C ALA A 74 21.56 -4.19 -4.48
N GLU A 75 21.26 -4.43 -5.76
CA GLU A 75 20.97 -3.36 -6.73
C GLU A 75 19.68 -2.64 -6.36
N LEU A 76 18.65 -3.41 -5.99
CA LEU A 76 17.36 -2.88 -5.55
C LEU A 76 17.48 -2.04 -4.27
N ASP A 77 18.28 -2.48 -3.28
CA ASP A 77 18.55 -1.74 -2.04
C ASP A 77 19.32 -0.44 -2.29
N SER A 78 20.23 -0.44 -3.27
CA SER A 78 20.94 0.76 -3.69
C SER A 78 19.97 1.78 -4.28
N ALA A 79 19.11 1.35 -5.21
CA ALA A 79 18.10 2.22 -5.82
C ALA A 79 17.06 2.71 -4.80
N TYR A 80 16.63 1.86 -3.86
CA TYR A 80 15.74 2.25 -2.76
C TYR A 80 16.33 3.39 -1.92
N LYS A 81 17.62 3.33 -1.56
CA LYS A 81 18.29 4.43 -0.83
C LYS A 81 18.30 5.74 -1.63
N LYS A 82 18.49 5.66 -2.96
CA LYS A 82 18.38 6.85 -3.83
C LYS A 82 16.94 7.39 -3.80
N LEU A 83 15.93 6.52 -3.85
CA LEU A 83 14.52 6.90 -3.84
C LEU A 83 14.17 7.67 -2.56
N MET A 84 14.64 7.20 -1.39
CA MET A 84 14.38 7.84 -0.09
C MET A 84 15.06 9.19 0.09
N THR A 85 16.09 9.49 -0.72
CA THR A 85 16.82 10.77 -0.65
C THR A 85 16.46 11.72 -1.79
N ALA A 86 15.62 11.28 -2.73
CA ALA A 86 15.21 12.06 -3.89
C ALA A 86 14.24 13.19 -3.49
N ARG A 87 14.71 14.44 -3.67
CA ARG A 87 13.98 15.64 -3.26
C ARG A 87 12.99 16.19 -4.29
N SER A 88 12.95 15.64 -5.50
CA SER A 88 12.01 16.06 -6.56
C SER A 88 11.16 14.89 -7.04
N ALA A 89 9.94 15.22 -7.48
CA ALA A 89 9.01 14.26 -8.07
C ALA A 89 9.63 13.56 -9.29
N ASP A 90 10.25 14.31 -10.20
CA ASP A 90 10.87 13.77 -11.41
C ASP A 90 11.99 12.77 -11.09
N LYS A 91 12.82 13.05 -10.09
CA LYS A 91 13.86 12.11 -9.66
C LYS A 91 13.27 10.86 -9.03
N ARG A 92 12.17 10.98 -8.28
CA ARG A 92 11.45 9.81 -7.76
C ARG A 92 10.87 8.95 -8.89
N LYS A 93 10.34 9.56 -9.95
CA LYS A 93 9.87 8.82 -11.14
C LYS A 93 10.99 8.04 -11.83
N GLU A 94 12.12 8.71 -12.07
CA GLU A 94 13.31 8.11 -12.69
C GLU A 94 13.81 6.90 -11.90
N ILE A 95 13.96 7.06 -10.58
CA ILE A 95 14.46 6.01 -9.70
C ILE A 95 13.44 4.87 -9.55
N ALA A 96 12.14 5.18 -9.42
CA ALA A 96 11.10 4.16 -9.36
C ALA A 96 11.05 3.32 -10.64
N THR A 97 11.28 3.95 -11.80
CA THR A 97 11.41 3.25 -13.10
C THR A 97 12.64 2.34 -13.13
N GLU A 98 13.79 2.78 -12.62
CA GLU A 98 14.99 1.94 -12.44
C GLU A 98 14.68 0.71 -11.57
N MET A 99 14.03 0.93 -10.43
CA MET A 99 13.64 -0.14 -9.50
C MET A 99 12.66 -1.14 -10.14
N LEU A 100 11.66 -0.67 -10.88
CA LEU A 100 10.74 -1.52 -11.64
C LEU A 100 11.48 -2.41 -12.65
N GLY A 101 12.46 -1.85 -13.35
CA GLY A 101 13.31 -2.61 -14.27
C GLY A 101 14.05 -3.76 -13.58
N ILE A 102 14.55 -3.54 -12.36
CA ILE A 102 15.19 -4.59 -11.56
C ILE A 102 14.16 -5.65 -11.18
N VAL A 103 13.02 -5.25 -10.59
CA VAL A 103 11.98 -6.17 -10.11
C VAL A 103 11.43 -7.03 -11.25
N ASN A 104 11.06 -6.42 -12.38
CA ASN A 104 10.50 -7.12 -13.53
C ASN A 104 11.54 -7.97 -14.29
N SER A 105 12.84 -7.70 -14.12
CA SER A 105 13.89 -8.52 -14.75
C SER A 105 14.08 -9.89 -14.09
N VAL A 106 13.58 -10.06 -12.85
CA VAL A 106 13.78 -11.28 -12.05
C VAL A 106 12.47 -11.91 -11.58
N SER A 107 11.41 -11.11 -11.46
CA SER A 107 10.05 -11.59 -11.34
C SER A 107 9.40 -11.43 -12.70
N PRO A 108 9.16 -12.51 -13.47
CA PRO A 108 8.32 -12.36 -14.64
C PRO A 108 6.99 -11.79 -14.15
N SER A 109 6.65 -10.58 -14.60
CA SER A 109 5.31 -10.03 -14.44
C SER A 109 4.38 -11.05 -15.10
N ALA A 110 3.81 -11.94 -14.30
CA ALA A 110 2.79 -12.88 -14.75
C ALA A 110 1.50 -12.08 -14.92
N ASP A 111 1.46 -11.29 -15.99
CA ASP A 111 0.33 -10.60 -16.60
C ASP A 111 0.79 -10.18 -18.01
N ALA A 112 1.06 -11.18 -18.86
CA ALA A 112 1.02 -11.05 -20.31
C ALA A 112 -0.24 -11.77 -20.78
N GLU A 113 -1.40 -11.17 -20.52
CA GLU A 113 -2.69 -11.47 -21.15
C GLU A 113 -3.40 -10.16 -21.50
#